data_AF-A0A6P4EPR2-F1
#
_entry.id   AF-A0A6P4EPR2-F1
#
_cell.length_a   1.000
_cell.length_b   1.000
_cell.length_c   1.000
_cell.angle_alpha   90.00
_cell.angle_beta   90.00
_cell.angle_gamma   90.00
#
_symmetry.space_group_name_H-M   'P 1'
#
loop_
_entity.id
_entity.type
_entity.pdbx_description
1 polymer ?
#
loop_
_entity_poly.entity_id
_entity_poly.type
_entity_poly.pdbx_seq_one_letter_code
_entity_poly.pdbx_strand_id
1 'polypeptide(L)'
;MKVFFVLAALLAAVSALPIEERVNGENGWFIPKLDGSFEWMEKHDAEELLANAAQMEGRVSTNAVNFYLYTKSNPTDGKEIKAKASSIDDSHFNKDHGTRVIIHGWTQRYSDDMNTRITKA
;
A
#
# COMPACT_ATOMS: atom_id res chain seq x y z
N MET A 1 43.02 27.82 -22.03
CA MET A 1 43.45 26.40 -21.94
C MET A 1 43.22 25.79 -20.56
N LYS A 2 43.74 26.34 -19.46
CA LYS A 2 43.57 25.75 -18.09
C LYS A 2 42.11 25.50 -17.68
N VAL A 3 41.20 26.41 -18.01
CA VAL A 3 39.75 26.28 -17.71
C VAL A 3 39.11 25.08 -18.41
N PHE A 4 39.49 24.80 -19.67
CA PHE A 4 38.96 23.66 -20.41
C PHE A 4 39.42 22.32 -19.83
N PHE A 5 40.65 22.24 -19.30
CA PHE A 5 41.14 21.03 -18.62
C PHE A 5 40.40 20.78 -17.30
N VAL A 6 40.08 21.83 -16.54
CA VAL A 6 39.29 21.72 -15.31
C VAL A 6 37.86 21.27 -15.62
N LEU A 7 37.23 21.86 -16.64
CA LEU A 7 35.88 21.45 -17.08
C LEU A 7 35.86 19.99 -17.56
N ALA A 8 36.85 19.58 -18.34
CA ALA A 8 36.96 18.19 -18.81
C ALA A 8 37.14 17.21 -17.64
N ALA A 9 37.95 17.57 -16.64
CA ALA A 9 38.14 16.75 -15.44
C ALA A 9 36.84 16.61 -14.62
N LEU A 10 36.06 17.69 -14.49
CA LEU A 10 34.76 17.66 -13.79
C LEU A 10 33.73 16.80 -14.54
N LEU A 11 33.63 16.93 -15.87
CA LEU A 11 32.75 16.11 -16.72
C LEU A 11 33.11 14.62 -16.65
N ALA A 12 34.41 14.30 -16.68
CA ALA A 12 34.88 12.92 -16.53
C ALA A 12 34.59 12.35 -15.14
N ALA A 13 34.78 13.15 -14.08
CA ALA A 13 34.49 12.74 -12.71
C ALA A 13 32.99 12.47 -12.49
N VAL A 14 32.11 13.30 -13.04
CA VAL A 14 30.65 13.10 -12.97
C VAL A 14 30.22 11.85 -13.75
N SER A 15 30.84 11.58 -14.89
CA SER A 15 30.55 10.41 -15.73
C SER A 15 31.11 9.10 -15.15
N ALA A 16 32.05 9.19 -14.20
CA ALA A 16 32.66 8.06 -13.52
C ALA A 16 31.97 7.69 -12.19
N LEU A 17 30.95 8.45 -11.77
CA LEU A 17 30.12 8.03 -10.64
C LEU A 17 29.31 6.80 -11.08
N PRO A 18 29.42 5.66 -10.39
CA PRO A 18 28.60 4.51 -10.70
C PRO A 18 27.15 4.88 -10.39
N ILE A 19 26.37 5.15 -11.44
CA ILE A 19 24.92 5.13 -11.34
C ILE A 19 24.60 3.64 -11.27
N GLU A 20 24.28 3.16 -10.07
CA GLU A 20 23.85 1.80 -9.88
C GLU A 20 22.63 1.56 -10.79
N GLU A 21 22.68 0.52 -11.62
CA GLU A 21 21.60 0.22 -12.53
C GLU A 21 20.36 -0.12 -11.71
N ARG A 22 19.23 0.54 -12.00
CA ARG A 22 17.97 0.30 -11.29
C ARG A 22 17.38 -1.02 -11.75
N VAL A 23 17.41 -2.01 -10.87
CA VAL A 23 16.86 -3.35 -11.10
C VAL A 23 15.68 -3.55 -10.18
N ASN A 24 14.48 -3.47 -10.76
CA ASN A 24 13.22 -3.58 -10.01
C ASN A 24 13.11 -4.93 -9.30
N GLY A 25 12.98 -4.89 -7.97
CA GLY A 25 12.94 -6.05 -7.09
C GLY A 25 14.28 -6.43 -6.47
N GLU A 26 15.39 -5.85 -6.91
CA GLU A 26 16.72 -6.13 -6.36
C GLU A 26 17.23 -4.97 -5.49
N ASN A 27 17.42 -3.79 -6.09
CA ASN A 27 17.91 -2.59 -5.40
C ASN A 27 16.85 -1.50 -5.20
N GLY A 28 15.63 -1.73 -5.66
CA GLY A 28 14.49 -0.84 -5.42
C GLY A 28 13.27 -1.26 -6.22
N TRP A 29 12.25 -0.41 -6.23
CA TRP A 29 10.99 -0.68 -6.93
C TRP A 29 10.48 0.54 -7.68
N PHE A 30 9.86 0.30 -8.85
CA PHE A 30 9.05 1.31 -9.53
C PHE A 30 7.64 1.35 -8.94
N ILE A 31 7.35 2.42 -8.21
CA ILE A 31 6.07 2.64 -7.55
C ILE A 31 5.14 3.41 -8.50
N PRO A 32 4.01 2.81 -8.92
CA PRO A 32 3.06 3.47 -9.81
C PRO A 32 2.32 4.62 -9.10
N LYS A 33 2.14 5.73 -9.82
CA LYS A 33 1.40 6.91 -9.39
C LYS A 33 0.03 6.98 -10.05
N LEU A 34 -0.85 7.81 -9.49
CA LEU A 34 -2.22 7.98 -9.98
C LEU A 34 -2.28 8.56 -11.41
N ASP A 35 -1.25 9.31 -11.82
CA ASP A 35 -1.12 9.87 -13.17
C ASP A 35 -0.55 8.86 -14.18
N GLY A 36 -0.29 7.62 -13.76
CA GLY A 36 0.29 6.56 -14.59
C GLY A 36 1.82 6.61 -14.71
N SER A 37 2.47 7.60 -14.08
CA SER A 37 3.93 7.64 -13.98
C SER A 37 4.46 6.63 -12.95
N PHE A 38 5.78 6.43 -12.95
CA PHE A 38 6.47 5.59 -11.97
C PHE A 38 7.53 6.41 -11.26
N GLU A 39 7.58 6.27 -9.94
CA GLU A 39 8.66 6.79 -9.11
C GLU A 39 9.56 5.65 -8.67
N TRP A 40 10.88 5.84 -8.72
CA TRP A 40 11.83 4.86 -8.21
C TRP A 40 11.97 5.04 -6.69
N MET A 41 11.76 3.97 -5.95
CA MET A 41 12.00 3.89 -4.51
C MET A 41 13.19 2.98 -4.27
N GLU A 42 14.27 3.54 -3.71
CA GLU A 42 15.44 2.75 -3.34
C GLU A 42 15.07 1.75 -2.25
N LYS A 43 15.69 0.57 -2.28
CA LYS A 43 15.42 -0.47 -1.30
C LYS A 43 15.72 0.00 0.13
N HIS A 44 16.81 0.75 0.30
CA HIS A 44 17.17 1.30 1.61
C HIS A 44 16.11 2.26 2.15
N ASP A 45 15.61 3.16 1.31
CA ASP A 45 14.56 4.12 1.69
C ASP A 45 13.27 3.38 2.08
N ALA A 46 12.90 2.34 1.33
CA ALA A 46 11.76 1.50 1.65
C ALA A 46 11.93 0.77 3.00
N GLU A 47 13.11 0.19 3.25
CA GLU A 47 13.43 -0.49 4.51
C GLU A 47 13.44 0.49 5.69
N GLU A 48 13.95 1.71 5.53
CA GLU A 48 13.91 2.75 6.54
C GLU A 48 12.47 3.18 6.85
N LEU A 49 11.65 3.40 5.82
CA LEU A 49 10.23 3.71 5.99
C LEU A 49 9.49 2.60 6.74
N LEU A 50 9.77 1.34 6.41
CA LEU A 50 9.18 0.18 7.10
C LEU A 50 9.67 0.06 8.54
N ALA A 51 10.96 0.29 8.81
CA ALA A 51 11.50 0.25 10.17
C ALA A 51 10.92 1.37 11.04
N ASN A 52 10.76 2.57 10.49
CA ASN A 52 10.12 3.69 11.17
C ASN A 52 8.63 3.43 11.42
N ALA A 53 7.93 2.82 10.46
CA ALA A 53 6.55 2.37 10.64
C ALA A 53 6.44 1.29 11.73
N ALA A 54 7.37 0.32 11.77
CA ALA A 54 7.46 -0.71 12.80
C ALA A 54 7.76 -0.12 14.20
N GLN A 55 8.55 0.94 14.30
CA GLN A 55 8.73 1.64 15.58
C GLN A 55 7.45 2.34 16.06
N MET A 56 6.56 2.75 15.14
CA MET A 56 5.21 3.19 15.48
C MET A 56 4.27 2.01 15.87
N GLU A 57 4.58 0.77 15.46
CA GLU A 57 3.77 -0.43 15.77
C GLU A 57 3.69 -0.79 17.24
N GLY A 58 4.72 -0.48 18.02
CA GLY A 58 4.68 -0.62 19.48
C GLY A 58 3.54 0.18 20.14
N ARG A 59 2.91 1.10 19.39
CA ARG A 59 1.75 1.90 19.81
C ARG A 59 0.51 1.70 18.92
N VAL A 60 0.65 1.37 17.63
CA VAL A 60 -0.45 1.16 16.68
C VAL A 60 -0.05 0.11 15.62
N SER A 61 -0.58 -1.11 15.72
CA SER A 61 -0.35 -2.22 14.78
C SER A 61 -0.47 -1.80 13.31
N THR A 62 0.62 -1.88 12.55
CA THR A 62 0.69 -1.59 11.11
C THR A 62 0.04 -2.69 10.28
N ASN A 63 -0.37 -3.79 10.91
CA ASN A 63 -1.19 -4.87 10.34
C ASN A 63 -2.55 -5.00 11.04
N ALA A 64 -3.11 -3.89 11.53
CA ALA A 64 -4.49 -3.91 12.03
C ALA A 64 -5.45 -4.18 10.86
N VAL A 65 -5.80 -5.45 10.67
CA VAL A 65 -6.82 -5.85 9.71
C VAL A 65 -8.18 -5.62 10.36
N ASN A 66 -8.94 -4.67 9.82
CA ASN A 66 -10.32 -4.44 10.19
C ASN A 66 -11.23 -5.16 9.19
N PHE A 67 -12.23 -5.88 9.70
CA PHE A 67 -13.23 -6.54 8.87
C PHE A 67 -14.51 -5.72 8.91
N TYR A 68 -15.02 -5.33 7.74
CA TYR A 68 -16.28 -4.62 7.60
C TYR A 68 -17.30 -5.49 6.87
N LEU A 69 -18.42 -5.80 7.54
CA LEU A 69 -19.51 -6.59 6.99
C LEU A 69 -20.52 -5.68 6.28
N TYR A 70 -20.67 -5.91 4.98
CA TYR A 70 -21.71 -5.32 4.14
C TYR A 70 -22.75 -6.38 3.79
N THR A 71 -24.02 -6.04 3.90
CA THR A 71 -25.15 -6.91 3.54
C THR A 71 -26.22 -6.12 2.79
N LYS A 72 -27.26 -6.82 2.30
CA LYS A 72 -28.41 -6.16 1.67
C LYS A 72 -29.16 -5.22 2.63
N SER A 73 -29.12 -5.45 3.95
CA SER A 73 -29.77 -4.58 4.94
C SER A 73 -28.89 -3.40 5.38
N ASN A 74 -27.58 -3.45 5.15
CA ASN A 74 -26.64 -2.34 5.42
C ASN A 74 -25.65 -2.14 4.24
N PRO A 75 -26.13 -1.82 3.03
CA PRO A 75 -25.30 -1.86 1.83
C PRO A 75 -24.29 -0.70 1.75
N THR A 76 -24.54 0.41 2.45
CA THR A 76 -23.73 1.63 2.39
C THR A 76 -22.88 1.87 3.64
N ASP A 77 -23.28 1.31 4.77
CA ASP A 77 -22.60 1.48 6.07
C ASP A 77 -22.16 0.12 6.61
N GLY A 78 -20.91 -0.23 6.32
CA GLY A 78 -20.33 -1.51 6.69
C GLY A 78 -20.15 -1.60 8.21
N LYS A 79 -20.64 -2.69 8.82
CA LYS A 79 -20.48 -2.92 10.25
C LYS A 79 -19.10 -3.50 10.51
N GLU A 80 -18.25 -2.82 11.28
CA GLU A 80 -16.99 -3.42 11.74
C GLU A 80 -17.30 -4.66 12.60
N ILE A 81 -16.65 -5.77 12.28
CA ILE A 81 -16.74 -7.03 13.02
C ILE A 81 -15.36 -7.48 13.52
N LYS A 82 -15.36 -8.17 14.65
CA LYS A 82 -14.17 -8.74 15.28
C LYS A 82 -14.32 -10.25 15.40
N ALA A 83 -13.22 -10.96 15.59
CA ALA A 83 -13.21 -12.41 15.84
C ALA A 83 -13.73 -12.76 17.25
N LYS A 84 -14.96 -12.33 17.56
CA LYS A 84 -15.69 -12.56 18.81
C LYS A 84 -17.14 -12.82 18.46
N ALA A 85 -17.74 -13.86 19.03
CA ALA A 85 -19.13 -14.26 18.76
C ALA A 85 -20.09 -13.07 18.92
N SER A 86 -20.00 -12.33 20.03
CA SER A 86 -20.85 -11.15 20.27
C SER A 86 -20.74 -10.09 19.17
N SER A 87 -19.57 -9.90 18.57
CA SER A 87 -19.40 -8.93 17.47
C SER A 87 -20.10 -9.38 16.19
N ILE A 88 -20.26 -10.69 15.99
CA ILE A 88 -20.96 -11.27 14.84
C ILE A 88 -22.46 -11.29 15.10
N ASP A 89 -22.87 -11.67 16.31
CA ASP A 89 -24.27 -11.71 16.74
C ASP A 89 -24.91 -10.30 16.73
N ASP A 90 -24.15 -9.27 17.10
CA ASP A 90 -24.57 -7.86 17.06
C ASP A 90 -24.49 -7.22 15.65
N SER A 91 -24.31 -8.02 14.60
CA SER A 91 -24.17 -7.57 13.21
C SER A 91 -25.34 -8.03 12.32
N HIS A 92 -25.27 -7.74 11.01
CA HIS A 92 -26.24 -8.24 10.02
C HIS A 92 -25.85 -9.60 9.42
N PHE A 93 -24.91 -10.32 10.04
CA PHE A 93 -24.47 -11.62 9.55
C PHE A 93 -25.62 -12.64 9.54
N ASN A 94 -25.72 -13.41 8.47
CA ASN A 94 -26.68 -14.50 8.35
C ASN A 94 -25.96 -15.76 7.85
N LYS A 95 -25.88 -16.77 8.73
CA LYS A 95 -25.24 -18.06 8.43
C LYS A 95 -25.89 -18.85 7.30
N ASP A 96 -27.15 -18.55 6.98
CA ASP A 96 -27.91 -19.24 5.93
C ASP A 96 -27.65 -18.61 4.54
N HIS A 97 -26.85 -17.56 4.46
CA HIS A 97 -26.40 -16.93 3.22
C HIS A 97 -24.90 -17.18 2.98
N GLY A 98 -24.49 -17.30 1.71
CA GLY A 98 -23.07 -17.45 1.37
C GLY A 98 -22.24 -16.21 1.71
N THR A 99 -21.08 -16.41 2.33
CA THR A 99 -20.13 -15.35 2.70
C THR A 99 -19.06 -15.17 1.62
N ARG A 100 -18.79 -13.93 1.23
CA ARG A 100 -17.70 -13.56 0.31
C ARG A 100 -16.74 -12.63 1.04
N VAL A 101 -15.44 -12.89 0.97
CA VAL A 101 -14.39 -12.04 1.54
C VAL A 101 -13.73 -11.26 0.41
N ILE A 102 -13.71 -9.93 0.54
CA ILE A 102 -13.09 -9.02 -0.42
C ILE A 102 -11.90 -8.38 0.28
N ILE A 103 -10.72 -8.54 -0.31
CA ILE A 103 -9.49 -7.92 0.17
C ILE A 103 -9.07 -6.94 -0.91
N HIS A 104 -8.98 -5.66 -0.54
CA HIS A 104 -8.66 -4.61 -1.48
C HIS A 104 -7.17 -4.62 -1.84
N GLY A 105 -6.86 -4.07 -3.02
CA GLY A 105 -5.49 -3.97 -3.50
C GLY A 105 -4.88 -2.58 -3.28
N TRP A 106 -3.96 -2.24 -4.17
CA TRP A 106 -3.29 -0.94 -4.25
C TRP A 106 -4.29 0.23 -4.31
N THR A 107 -4.05 1.27 -3.50
CA THR A 107 -4.84 2.53 -3.40
C THR A 107 -6.30 2.40 -2.97
N GLN A 108 -6.80 1.19 -2.82
CA GLN A 108 -8.18 0.92 -2.43
C GLN A 108 -8.34 0.87 -0.92
N ARG A 109 -9.58 0.95 -0.43
CA ARG A 109 -9.94 0.91 0.99
C ARG A 109 -11.34 0.35 1.21
N TYR A 110 -11.70 0.07 2.46
CA TYR A 110 -13.00 -0.52 2.81
C TYR A 110 -14.22 0.36 2.46
N SER A 111 -14.03 1.67 2.26
CA SER A 111 -15.10 2.60 1.89
C SER A 111 -15.33 2.74 0.37
N ASP A 112 -14.62 1.98 -0.46
CA ASP A 112 -14.76 2.08 -1.92
C ASP A 112 -16.12 1.55 -2.41
N ASP A 113 -16.62 2.14 -3.51
CA ASP A 113 -17.95 1.89 -4.08
C ASP A 113 -18.22 0.42 -4.41
N MET A 114 -17.15 -0.32 -4.76
CA MET A 114 -17.16 -1.75 -5.03
C MET A 114 -17.86 -2.54 -3.93
N ASN A 115 -17.62 -2.20 -2.66
CA ASN A 115 -18.19 -2.90 -1.51
C ASN A 115 -19.71 -2.74 -1.47
N THR A 116 -20.24 -1.56 -1.83
CA THR A 116 -21.69 -1.36 -2.00
C THR A 116 -22.22 -2.10 -3.22
N ARG A 117 -21.51 -2.06 -4.35
CA ARG A 117 -21.97 -2.66 -5.62
C ARG A 117 -22.14 -4.17 -5.52
N ILE A 118 -21.21 -4.85 -4.84
CA ILE A 118 -21.26 -6.32 -4.68
C ILE A 118 -22.46 -6.76 -3.84
N THR A 119 -22.97 -5.93 -2.92
CA THR A 119 -24.20 -6.27 -2.16
C THR A 119 -25.46 -6.32 -3.03
N LYS A 120 -25.44 -5.67 -4.20
CA LYS A 120 -26.56 -5.59 -5.15
C LYS A 120 -26.50 -6.64 -6.26
N ALA A 121 -25.37 -7.35 -6.38
CA ALA A 121 -25.11 -8.35 -7.43
C ALA A 121 -25.80 -9.69 -7.15
#